data_AF-A0A524LWJ9-F1
#
_entry.id   AF-A0A524LWJ9-F1
#
_cell.length_a   1.000
_cell.length_b   1.000
_cell.length_c   1.000
_cell.angle_alpha   90.00
_cell.angle_beta   90.00
_cell.angle_gamma   90.00
#
_symmetry.space_group_name_H-M   'P 1'
#
loop_
_entity.id
_entity.type
_entity.pdbx_description
1 polymer ?
#
loop_
_entity_poly.entity_id
_entity_poly.type
_entity_poly.pdbx_seq_one_letter_code
_entity_poly.pdbx_strand_id
1 'polypeptide(L)'
;MQIPFFDWTLADIMLFFQNDWILAWVLILSGGLLAIWLLENITDPIPLLGSIFDLLVHVGTFLGFFVGILDIFVGYVVWIAQPGATIVAAVLIIMGFSLVMRVLSKFPLALVFAAALACFGAATMYGFVQPLTNDALIMAIPGLSDAILFLISGKGLLIIGFIIFCVAYVVGGLIIKLIQLIGKIFASVPVSVIVGIAAIAVGVVIIFAPGLLGLVAWPIP
;
A
#
# COMPACT_ATOMS: atom_id res chain seq x y z
N MET A 1 11.30 19.46 21.11
CA MET A 1 9.85 19.27 21.10
C MET A 1 9.62 17.82 20.69
N GLN A 2 9.61 16.89 21.64
CA GLN A 2 9.36 15.47 21.36
C GLN A 2 7.86 15.32 21.12
N ILE A 3 7.48 14.92 19.90
CA ILE A 3 6.09 14.61 19.60
C ILE A 3 5.87 13.18 20.10
N PRO A 4 5.02 12.95 21.13
CA PRO A 4 4.97 11.68 21.87
C PRO A 4 4.72 10.44 21.03
N PHE A 5 4.02 10.57 19.89
CA PHE A 5 3.68 9.43 19.03
C PHE A 5 4.91 8.81 18.32
N PHE A 6 5.99 9.57 18.11
CA PHE A 6 7.19 9.02 17.46
C PHE A 6 7.95 8.02 18.34
N ASP A 7 7.68 8.02 19.66
CA ASP A 7 8.31 7.12 20.63
C ASP A 7 7.38 5.94 21.02
N TRP A 8 6.21 5.81 20.40
CA TRP A 8 5.25 4.75 20.72
C TRP A 8 5.70 3.39 20.19
N THR A 9 5.59 2.38 21.05
CA THR A 9 5.75 0.99 20.62
C THR A 9 4.53 0.52 19.83
N LEU A 10 4.67 -0.60 19.12
CA LEU A 10 3.53 -1.23 18.44
C LEU A 10 2.37 -1.51 19.41
N ALA A 11 2.68 -1.90 20.66
CA ALA A 11 1.67 -2.14 21.69
C ALA A 11 0.91 -0.86 22.08
N ASP A 12 1.61 0.27 22.19
CA ASP A 12 0.99 1.57 22.51
C ASP A 12 0.06 2.04 21.38
N ILE A 13 0.48 1.82 20.13
CA ILE A 13 -0.35 2.09 18.94
C ILE A 13 -1.60 1.19 18.94
N MET A 14 -1.44 -0.09 19.27
CA MET A 14 -2.56 -1.02 19.37
C MET A 14 -3.56 -0.61 20.47
N LEU A 15 -3.07 -0.19 21.63
CA LEU A 15 -3.90 0.33 22.73
C LEU A 15 -4.67 1.60 22.31
N PHE A 16 -4.04 2.49 21.54
CA PHE A 16 -4.69 3.70 21.03
C PHE A 16 -5.89 3.37 20.13
N PHE A 17 -5.75 2.39 19.24
CA PHE A 17 -6.80 1.95 18.32
C PHE A 17 -7.83 0.99 18.94
N GLN A 18 -7.66 0.57 20.20
CA GLN A 18 -8.68 -0.18 20.93
C GLN A 18 -9.76 0.73 21.53
N ASN A 19 -9.60 2.05 21.43
CA ASN A 19 -10.60 2.99 21.88
C ASN A 19 -11.71 3.15 20.83
N ASP A 20 -12.95 2.82 21.20
CA ASP A 20 -14.13 2.88 20.32
C ASP A 20 -14.34 4.27 19.68
N TRP A 21 -14.07 5.34 20.43
CA TRP A 21 -14.19 6.71 19.93
C TRP A 21 -13.16 6.98 18.84
N ILE A 22 -11.92 6.53 19.02
CA ILE A 22 -10.85 6.66 18.01
C ILE A 22 -11.21 5.85 16.76
N LEU A 23 -11.67 4.61 16.93
CA LEU A 23 -12.12 3.75 15.82
C LEU A 23 -13.24 4.40 15.00
N ALA A 24 -14.23 4.98 15.68
CA ALA A 24 -15.33 5.69 15.03
C ALA A 24 -14.83 6.85 14.17
N TRP A 25 -13.92 7.69 14.69
CA TRP A 25 -13.37 8.80 13.93
C TRP A 25 -12.49 8.36 12.78
N VAL A 26 -11.71 7.29 12.93
CA VAL A 26 -10.95 6.70 11.82
C VAL A 26 -11.91 6.30 10.70
N LEU A 27 -12.98 5.57 11.01
CA LEU A 27 -13.99 5.16 10.01
C LEU A 27 -14.69 6.35 9.34
N ILE A 28 -15.05 7.38 10.11
CA ILE A 28 -15.76 8.56 9.57
C ILE A 28 -14.83 9.39 8.68
N LEU A 29 -13.58 9.62 9.12
CA LEU A 29 -12.63 10.44 8.37
C LEU A 29 -12.11 9.71 7.12
N SER A 30 -11.73 8.43 7.24
CA SER A 30 -11.32 7.59 6.11
C SER A 30 -12.47 7.32 5.14
N GLY A 31 -13.69 7.12 5.66
CA GLY A 31 -14.91 7.01 4.85
C GLY A 31 -15.24 8.32 4.13
N GLY A 32 -15.03 9.46 4.80
CA GLY A 32 -15.12 10.79 4.22
C GLY A 32 -14.09 11.00 3.10
N LEU A 33 -12.85 10.56 3.29
CA LEU A 33 -11.80 10.61 2.25
C LEU A 33 -12.18 9.81 1.01
N LEU A 34 -12.78 8.62 1.15
CA LEU A 34 -13.35 7.88 0.01
C LEU A 34 -14.52 8.62 -0.64
N ALA A 35 -15.38 9.25 0.17
CA ALA A 35 -16.56 9.97 -0.31
C ALA A 35 -16.21 11.31 -1.00
N ILE A 36 -15.05 11.92 -0.75
CA ILE A 36 -14.55 13.10 -1.50
C ILE A 36 -14.57 12.84 -3.00
N TRP A 37 -14.45 11.59 -3.43
CA TRP A 37 -14.37 11.23 -4.84
C TRP A 37 -15.72 11.18 -5.53
N LEU A 38 -16.83 11.25 -4.76
CA LEU A 38 -18.13 11.62 -5.30
C LEU A 38 -18.07 13.01 -5.95
N LEU A 39 -17.27 13.92 -5.39
CA LEU A 39 -17.17 15.31 -5.86
C LEU A 39 -16.55 15.38 -7.26
N GLU A 40 -15.62 14.48 -7.60
CA GLU A 40 -14.98 14.39 -8.92
C GLU A 40 -16.02 14.25 -10.06
N ASN A 41 -17.16 13.58 -9.82
CA ASN A 41 -18.23 13.43 -10.81
C ASN A 41 -19.29 14.56 -10.76
N ILE A 42 -19.36 15.34 -9.68
CA ILE A 42 -20.41 16.35 -9.48
C ILE A 42 -19.92 17.75 -9.86
N THR A 43 -18.61 18.02 -9.79
CA THR A 43 -18.04 19.38 -9.89
C THR A 43 -17.54 19.77 -11.28
N ASP A 44 -17.55 18.84 -12.25
CA ASP A 44 -17.23 19.11 -13.67
C ASP A 44 -17.92 20.34 -14.29
N PRO A 45 -19.16 20.74 -13.95
CA PRO A 45 -19.82 21.88 -14.60
C PRO A 45 -19.47 23.27 -14.02
N ILE A 46 -18.64 23.42 -12.98
CA ILE A 46 -18.37 24.73 -12.34
C ILE A 46 -16.87 25.06 -12.29
N PRO A 47 -16.35 26.00 -13.11
CA PRO A 47 -14.91 26.18 -13.33
C PRO A 47 -14.09 26.63 -12.09
N LEU A 48 -14.67 27.42 -11.20
CA LEU A 48 -13.98 27.90 -9.98
C LEU A 48 -13.99 26.84 -8.86
N LEU A 49 -15.14 26.23 -8.61
CA LEU A 49 -15.28 25.15 -7.62
C LEU A 49 -14.54 23.88 -8.06
N GLY A 50 -14.56 23.54 -9.35
CA GLY A 50 -13.82 22.41 -9.93
C GLY A 50 -12.33 22.46 -9.58
N SER A 51 -11.66 23.60 -9.76
CA SER A 51 -10.22 23.73 -9.44
C SER A 51 -9.86 23.44 -7.97
N ILE A 52 -10.72 23.81 -7.02
CA ILE A 52 -10.50 23.58 -5.59
C ILE A 52 -10.73 22.10 -5.27
N PHE A 53 -11.77 21.50 -5.85
CA PHE A 53 -12.07 20.08 -5.65
C PHE A 53 -11.06 19.17 -6.33
N ASP A 54 -10.51 19.55 -7.48
CA ASP A 54 -9.41 18.83 -8.15
C ASP A 54 -8.16 18.78 -7.26
N LEU A 55 -7.81 19.91 -6.64
CA LEU A 55 -6.72 19.95 -5.66
C LEU A 55 -7.00 19.01 -4.48
N LEU A 56 -8.23 19.04 -3.95
CA LEU A 56 -8.65 18.19 -2.84
C LEU A 56 -8.60 16.70 -3.19
N VAL A 57 -9.03 16.32 -4.40
CA VAL A 57 -8.93 14.95 -4.92
C VAL A 57 -7.48 14.54 -5.08
N HIS A 58 -6.61 15.44 -5.56
CA HIS A 58 -5.19 15.14 -5.74
C HIS A 58 -4.49 14.90 -4.40
N VAL A 59 -4.67 15.80 -3.43
CA VAL A 59 -4.12 15.66 -2.07
C VAL A 59 -4.73 14.43 -1.37
N GLY A 60 -6.05 14.26 -1.47
CA GLY A 60 -6.78 13.13 -0.91
C GLY A 60 -6.33 11.79 -1.50
N THR A 61 -5.84 11.75 -2.74
CA THR A 61 -5.27 10.53 -3.35
C THR A 61 -3.97 10.12 -2.68
N PHE A 62 -3.05 11.05 -2.45
CA PHE A 62 -1.78 10.75 -1.77
C PHE A 62 -1.97 10.46 -0.28
N LEU A 63 -2.78 11.26 0.40
CA LEU A 63 -3.08 11.08 1.82
C LEU A 63 -3.86 9.77 2.03
N GLY A 64 -4.82 9.48 1.15
CA GLY A 64 -5.60 8.25 1.14
C GLY A 64 -4.74 6.98 1.07
N PHE A 65 -3.60 6.99 0.37
CA PHE A 65 -2.69 5.82 0.35
C PHE A 65 -2.16 5.47 1.74
N PHE A 66 -1.64 6.46 2.48
CA PHE A 66 -1.11 6.24 3.83
C PHE A 66 -2.20 5.92 4.84
N VAL A 67 -3.33 6.63 4.74
CA VAL A 67 -4.53 6.35 5.55
C VAL A 67 -5.03 4.94 5.29
N GLY A 68 -5.06 4.48 4.05
CA GLY A 68 -5.53 3.14 3.72
C GLY A 68 -4.62 2.02 4.25
N ILE A 69 -3.29 2.23 4.27
CA ILE A 69 -2.37 1.30 4.95
C ILE A 69 -2.66 1.27 6.45
N LEU A 70 -2.88 2.44 7.06
CA LEU A 70 -3.22 2.55 8.47
C LEU A 70 -4.55 1.86 8.77
N ASP A 71 -5.58 2.04 7.95
CA ASP A 71 -6.90 1.43 8.12
C ASP A 71 -6.83 -0.11 8.05
N ILE A 72 -6.03 -0.68 7.15
CA ILE A 72 -5.80 -2.13 7.10
C ILE A 72 -5.14 -2.60 8.41
N PHE A 73 -4.15 -1.85 8.90
CA PHE A 73 -3.48 -2.18 10.16
C PHE A 73 -4.44 -2.09 11.35
N VAL A 74 -5.25 -1.03 11.45
CA VAL A 74 -6.27 -0.87 12.48
C VAL A 74 -7.31 -2.00 12.41
N GLY A 75 -7.77 -2.36 11.21
CA GLY A 75 -8.69 -3.48 11.02
C GLY A 75 -8.12 -4.82 11.51
N TYR A 76 -6.82 -5.06 11.30
CA TYR A 76 -6.13 -6.22 11.87
C TYR A 76 -6.08 -6.17 13.41
N VAL A 77 -5.78 -5.00 13.99
CA VAL A 77 -5.78 -4.83 15.46
C VAL A 77 -7.16 -5.12 16.05
N VAL A 78 -8.23 -4.60 15.43
CA VAL A 78 -9.61 -4.87 15.85
C VAL A 78 -9.93 -6.36 15.77
N TRP A 79 -9.54 -7.03 14.69
CA TRP A 79 -9.77 -8.47 14.53
C TRP A 79 -9.13 -9.31 15.64
N ILE A 80 -7.90 -8.96 16.05
CA ILE A 80 -7.16 -9.68 17.09
C ILE A 80 -7.66 -9.32 18.49
N ALA A 81 -7.88 -8.03 18.75
CA ALA A 81 -8.26 -7.55 20.09
C ALA A 81 -9.74 -7.78 20.41
N GLN A 82 -10.61 -7.71 19.40
CA GLN A 82 -12.05 -7.83 19.54
C GLN A 82 -12.63 -8.73 18.44
N PRO A 83 -12.50 -10.06 18.56
CA PRO A 83 -12.98 -11.00 17.55
C PRO A 83 -14.51 -10.96 17.33
N GLY A 84 -15.28 -10.37 18.25
CA GLY A 84 -16.70 -10.09 18.06
C GLY A 84 -16.99 -8.96 17.07
N ALA A 85 -16.04 -8.03 16.87
CA ALA A 85 -16.17 -6.84 16.03
C ALA A 85 -15.79 -7.08 14.56
N THR A 86 -16.20 -8.23 14.02
CA THR A 86 -15.85 -8.68 12.66
C THR A 86 -16.29 -7.70 11.57
N ILE A 87 -17.44 -7.06 11.73
CA ILE A 87 -17.96 -6.06 10.79
C ILE A 87 -17.07 -4.82 10.76
N VAL A 88 -16.64 -4.34 11.94
CA VAL A 88 -15.75 -3.17 12.06
C VAL A 88 -14.40 -3.46 11.40
N ALA A 89 -13.81 -4.61 11.71
CA ALA A 89 -12.56 -5.06 11.11
C ALA A 89 -12.68 -5.20 9.58
N ALA A 90 -13.75 -5.83 9.08
CA ALA A 90 -13.97 -6.02 7.65
C ALA A 90 -14.11 -4.69 6.90
N VAL A 91 -14.88 -3.74 7.45
CA VAL A 91 -15.09 -2.43 6.83
C VAL A 91 -13.79 -1.62 6.81
N LEU A 92 -13.00 -1.63 7.88
CA LEU A 92 -11.67 -1.01 7.92
C LEU A 92 -10.73 -1.59 6.85
N ILE A 93 -10.68 -2.92 6.72
CA ILE A 93 -9.81 -3.58 5.74
C ILE A 93 -10.26 -3.28 4.31
N ILE A 94 -11.56 -3.37 4.01
CA ILE A 94 -12.10 -3.11 2.67
C ILE A 94 -11.91 -1.63 2.29
N MET A 95 -12.16 -0.72 3.23
CA MET A 95 -11.93 0.72 3.06
C MET A 95 -10.46 1.01 2.80
N GLY A 96 -9.56 0.50 3.64
CA GLY A 96 -8.14 0.72 3.50
C GLY A 96 -7.58 0.13 2.20
N PHE A 97 -8.06 -1.05 1.81
CA PHE A 97 -7.74 -1.64 0.52
C PHE A 97 -8.22 -0.76 -0.64
N SER A 98 -9.46 -0.26 -0.60
CA SER A 98 -10.01 0.63 -1.62
C SER A 98 -9.16 1.91 -1.81
N LEU A 99 -8.77 2.54 -0.69
CA LEU A 99 -7.93 3.73 -0.68
C LEU A 99 -6.53 3.46 -1.27
N VAL A 100 -5.88 2.37 -0.87
CA VAL A 100 -4.56 1.97 -1.39
C VAL A 100 -4.64 1.66 -2.88
N MET A 101 -5.63 0.88 -3.29
CA MET A 101 -5.75 0.41 -4.67
C MET A 101 -5.97 1.53 -5.69
N ARG A 102 -6.59 2.67 -5.30
CA ARG A 102 -6.72 3.83 -6.20
C ARG A 102 -5.35 4.36 -6.63
N VAL A 103 -4.41 4.49 -5.70
CA VAL A 103 -3.04 4.95 -6.00
C VAL A 103 -2.28 3.90 -6.79
N LEU A 104 -2.34 2.64 -6.35
CA LEU A 104 -1.64 1.55 -7.02
C LEU A 104 -2.15 1.31 -8.46
N SER A 105 -3.40 1.64 -8.76
CA SER A 105 -3.95 1.56 -10.12
C SER A 105 -3.38 2.61 -11.09
N LYS A 106 -2.92 3.75 -10.57
CA LYS A 106 -2.33 4.85 -11.35
C LYS A 106 -0.80 4.77 -11.41
N PHE A 107 -0.18 4.08 -10.46
CA PHE A 107 1.28 3.97 -10.36
C PHE A 107 1.83 2.86 -11.26
N PRO A 108 2.95 3.08 -11.99
CA PRO A 108 3.57 2.05 -12.82
C PRO A 108 4.32 1.02 -11.95
N LEU A 109 3.59 0.28 -11.12
CA LEU A 109 4.15 -0.63 -10.12
C LEU A 109 5.04 -1.70 -10.75
N ALA A 110 4.68 -2.16 -11.96
CA ALA A 110 5.48 -3.10 -12.72
C ALA A 110 6.86 -2.57 -13.09
N LEU A 111 6.95 -1.30 -13.43
CA LEU A 111 8.22 -0.67 -13.77
C LEU A 111 9.08 -0.54 -12.51
N VAL A 112 8.52 -0.06 -11.41
CA VAL A 112 9.26 0.14 -10.15
C VAL A 112 9.72 -1.20 -9.57
N PHE A 113 8.85 -2.20 -9.58
CA PHE A 113 9.19 -3.54 -9.08
C PHE A 113 10.24 -4.24 -9.96
N ALA A 114 10.08 -4.19 -11.29
CA ALA A 114 11.06 -4.76 -12.20
C ALA A 114 12.41 -4.05 -12.12
N ALA A 115 12.43 -2.72 -11.95
CA ALA A 115 13.65 -1.95 -11.75
C ALA A 115 14.33 -2.30 -10.43
N ALA A 116 13.57 -2.43 -9.34
CA ALA A 116 14.11 -2.84 -8.05
C ALA A 116 14.74 -4.24 -8.14
N LEU A 117 14.02 -5.23 -8.70
CA LEU A 117 14.54 -6.59 -8.92
C LEU A 117 15.77 -6.61 -9.82
N ALA A 118 15.81 -5.79 -10.87
CA ALA A 118 16.96 -5.69 -11.75
C ALA A 118 18.19 -5.14 -11.04
N CYS A 119 18.03 -4.06 -10.27
CA CYS A 119 19.12 -3.49 -9.47
C CYS A 119 19.62 -4.47 -8.40
N PHE A 120 18.70 -5.10 -7.65
CA PHE A 120 19.07 -6.09 -6.64
C PHE A 120 19.71 -7.33 -7.25
N GLY A 121 19.16 -7.85 -8.34
CA GLY A 121 19.70 -9.04 -9.03
C GLY A 121 21.08 -8.78 -9.62
N ALA A 122 21.28 -7.63 -10.27
CA ALA A 122 22.57 -7.22 -10.81
C ALA A 122 23.63 -7.01 -9.70
N ALA A 123 23.26 -6.33 -8.61
CA ALA A 123 24.14 -6.14 -7.45
C ALA A 123 24.49 -7.45 -6.75
N THR A 124 23.51 -8.35 -6.62
CA THR A 124 23.71 -9.69 -6.03
C THR A 124 24.65 -10.52 -6.89
N MET A 125 24.43 -10.55 -8.22
CA MET A 125 25.35 -11.18 -9.18
C MET A 125 26.78 -10.66 -9.04
N TYR A 126 26.96 -9.34 -8.98
CA TYR A 126 28.28 -8.75 -8.75
C TYR A 126 28.89 -9.21 -7.43
N GLY A 127 28.13 -9.18 -6.33
CA GLY A 127 28.59 -9.63 -5.01
C GLY A 127 29.02 -11.10 -4.97
N PHE A 128 28.36 -11.98 -5.74
CA PHE A 128 28.73 -13.39 -5.83
C PHE A 128 29.91 -13.65 -6.79
N VAL A 129 29.99 -12.91 -7.90
CA VAL A 129 30.98 -13.18 -8.96
C VAL A 129 32.30 -12.44 -8.72
N GLN A 130 32.29 -11.28 -8.08
CA GLN A 130 33.50 -10.50 -7.82
C GLN A 130 34.57 -11.28 -7.03
N PRO A 131 34.25 -12.04 -5.96
CA PRO A 131 35.26 -12.79 -5.22
C PRO A 131 35.99 -13.86 -6.05
N LEU A 132 35.35 -14.39 -7.11
CA LEU A 132 35.92 -15.41 -8.00
C LEU A 132 37.11 -14.89 -8.82
N THR A 133 37.27 -13.56 -8.92
CA THR A 133 38.45 -12.95 -9.57
C THR A 133 39.75 -13.16 -8.81
N ASN A 134 39.66 -13.48 -7.51
CA ASN A 134 40.83 -13.74 -6.67
C ASN A 134 41.32 -15.19 -6.77
N ASP A 135 40.57 -16.09 -7.42
CA ASP A 135 40.94 -17.50 -7.56
C ASP A 135 41.74 -17.73 -8.86
N ALA A 136 43.04 -17.95 -8.70
CA ALA A 136 43.96 -18.19 -9.82
C ALA A 136 43.65 -19.46 -10.62
N LEU A 137 43.02 -20.48 -10.02
CA LEU A 137 42.67 -21.72 -10.72
C LEU A 137 41.45 -21.51 -11.62
N ILE A 138 40.46 -20.75 -11.16
CA ILE A 138 39.25 -20.43 -11.92
C ILE A 138 39.58 -19.47 -13.07
N MET A 139 40.44 -18.48 -12.80
CA MET A 139 40.88 -17.50 -13.81
C MET A 139 41.84 -18.08 -14.86
N ALA A 140 42.43 -19.26 -14.61
CA ALA A 140 43.26 -19.96 -15.59
C ALA A 140 42.45 -20.72 -16.66
N ILE A 141 41.13 -20.88 -16.46
CA ILE A 141 40.26 -21.59 -17.41
C ILE A 141 39.92 -20.65 -18.59
N PRO A 142 40.35 -20.98 -19.83
CA PRO A 142 40.05 -20.16 -21.00
C PRO A 142 38.53 -20.04 -21.23
N GLY A 143 38.05 -18.83 -21.50
CA GLY A 143 36.63 -18.53 -21.71
C GLY A 143 35.81 -18.28 -20.43
N LEU A 144 36.18 -18.89 -19.29
CA LEU A 144 35.54 -18.62 -18.01
C LEU A 144 36.01 -17.28 -17.41
N SER A 145 37.32 -17.00 -17.50
CA SER A 145 37.89 -15.72 -17.08
C SER A 145 37.25 -14.54 -17.80
N ASP A 146 37.09 -14.62 -19.13
CA ASP A 146 36.49 -13.55 -19.94
C ASP A 146 35.00 -13.34 -19.59
N ALA A 147 34.29 -14.43 -19.30
CA ALA A 147 32.91 -14.36 -18.83
C ALA A 147 32.81 -13.68 -17.46
N ILE A 148 33.64 -14.06 -16.48
CA ILE A 148 33.66 -13.45 -15.15
C ILE A 148 33.97 -11.95 -15.24
N LEU A 149 35.01 -11.57 -15.99
CA LEU A 149 35.40 -10.17 -16.21
C LEU A 149 34.30 -9.37 -16.91
N PHE A 150 33.56 -9.98 -17.84
CA PHE A 150 32.40 -9.36 -18.45
C PHE A 150 31.28 -9.15 -17.44
N LEU A 151 30.91 -10.17 -16.65
CA LEU A 151 29.81 -10.12 -15.69
C LEU A 151 30.00 -9.07 -14.59
N ILE A 152 31.24 -8.81 -14.17
CA ILE A 152 31.58 -7.77 -13.17
C ILE A 152 31.79 -6.38 -13.79
N SER A 153 31.94 -6.30 -15.11
CA SER A 153 32.11 -5.01 -15.79
C SER A 153 30.83 -4.19 -15.75
N GLY A 154 30.94 -2.87 -15.77
CA GLY A 154 29.76 -1.99 -15.84
C GLY A 154 28.85 -2.28 -17.04
N LYS A 155 29.42 -2.74 -18.17
CA LYS A 155 28.65 -3.15 -19.35
C LYS A 155 27.88 -4.45 -19.11
N GLY A 156 28.51 -5.46 -18.51
CA GLY A 156 27.86 -6.74 -18.22
C GLY A 156 26.77 -6.60 -17.17
N LEU A 157 27.02 -5.85 -16.10
CA LEU A 157 26.03 -5.48 -15.07
C LEU A 157 24.78 -4.83 -15.68
N LEU A 158 24.97 -3.89 -16.61
CA LEU A 158 23.87 -3.20 -17.27
C LEU A 158 23.09 -4.17 -18.18
N ILE A 159 23.77 -5.02 -18.95
CA ILE A 159 23.13 -6.02 -19.83
C ILE A 159 22.34 -7.05 -19.02
N ILE A 160 22.93 -7.63 -17.97
CA ILE A 160 22.26 -8.62 -17.12
C ILE A 160 21.10 -7.96 -16.36
N GLY A 161 21.33 -6.77 -15.80
CA GLY A 161 20.28 -5.99 -15.17
C GLY A 161 19.12 -5.72 -16.11
N PHE A 162 19.41 -5.37 -17.37
CA PHE A 162 18.39 -5.18 -18.40
C PHE A 162 17.65 -6.49 -18.74
N ILE A 163 18.35 -7.62 -18.83
CA ILE A 163 17.72 -8.94 -19.05
C ILE A 163 16.77 -9.27 -17.89
N ILE A 164 17.23 -9.14 -16.64
CA ILE A 164 16.41 -9.35 -15.45
C ILE A 164 15.22 -8.40 -15.46
N PHE A 165 15.44 -7.13 -15.79
CA PHE A 165 14.37 -6.14 -15.93
C PHE A 165 13.33 -6.59 -16.95
N CYS A 166 13.73 -6.98 -18.16
CA CYS A 166 12.82 -7.43 -19.21
C CYS A 166 12.01 -8.65 -18.76
N VAL A 167 12.65 -9.65 -18.17
CA VAL A 167 11.97 -10.86 -17.69
C VAL A 167 11.01 -10.51 -16.56
N ALA A 168 11.47 -9.79 -15.54
CA ALA A 168 10.65 -9.39 -14.40
C ALA A 168 9.51 -8.46 -14.80
N TYR A 169 9.72 -7.59 -15.80
CA TYR A 169 8.69 -6.69 -16.30
C TYR A 169 7.63 -7.43 -17.10
N VAL A 170 8.02 -8.39 -17.95
CA VAL A 170 7.07 -9.20 -18.72
C VAL A 170 6.26 -10.12 -17.81
N VAL A 171 6.93 -10.84 -16.90
CA VAL A 171 6.28 -11.78 -15.96
C VAL A 171 5.49 -11.03 -14.89
N GLY A 172 6.12 -10.07 -14.23
CA GLY A 172 5.49 -9.23 -13.22
C GLY A 172 4.38 -8.36 -13.80
N GLY A 173 4.50 -7.93 -15.06
CA GLY A 173 3.46 -7.20 -15.77
C GLY A 173 2.13 -7.96 -15.87
N LEU A 174 2.15 -9.30 -15.96
CA LEU A 174 0.93 -10.11 -15.98
C LEU A 174 0.24 -10.11 -14.61
N ILE A 175 0.98 -10.39 -13.54
CA ILE A 175 0.46 -10.41 -12.16
C ILE A 175 -0.03 -9.02 -11.76
N ILE A 176 0.73 -7.99 -12.11
CA ILE A 176 0.40 -6.60 -11.78
C ILE A 176 -0.82 -6.14 -12.57
N LYS A 177 -1.01 -6.59 -13.81
CA LYS A 177 -2.27 -6.34 -14.54
C LYS A 177 -3.48 -6.95 -13.83
N LEU A 178 -3.36 -8.14 -13.24
CA LEU A 178 -4.43 -8.74 -12.43
C LEU A 178 -4.72 -7.92 -11.17
N ILE A 179 -3.67 -7.52 -10.45
CA ILE A 179 -3.80 -6.67 -9.26
C ILE A 179 -4.41 -5.31 -9.63
N GLN A 180 -3.98 -4.70 -10.75
CA GLN A 180 -4.54 -3.46 -11.27
C GLN A 180 -5.99 -3.64 -11.74
N LEU A 181 -6.37 -4.80 -12.26
CA LEU A 181 -7.76 -5.09 -12.64
C LEU A 181 -8.67 -5.10 -11.40
N ILE A 182 -8.28 -5.85 -10.37
CA ILE A 182 -8.96 -5.83 -9.07
C ILE A 182 -8.97 -4.40 -8.53
N GLY A 183 -7.81 -3.74 -8.58
CA GLY A 183 -7.64 -2.37 -8.15
C GLY A 183 -8.60 -1.41 -8.81
N LYS A 184 -8.78 -1.48 -10.12
CA LYS A 184 -9.72 -0.64 -10.89
C LYS A 184 -11.17 -0.82 -10.45
N ILE A 185 -11.56 -2.01 -10.02
CA ILE A 185 -12.92 -2.28 -9.51
C ILE A 185 -13.12 -1.55 -8.18
N PHE A 186 -12.20 -1.73 -7.23
CA PHE A 186 -12.28 -1.07 -5.91
C PHE A 186 -12.06 0.44 -5.98
N ALA A 187 -11.17 0.87 -6.87
CA ALA A 187 -10.88 2.26 -7.19
C ALA A 187 -11.99 2.95 -7.99
N SER A 188 -13.00 2.22 -8.45
CA SER A 188 -14.12 2.80 -9.19
C SER A 188 -14.92 3.72 -8.26
N VAL A 189 -15.34 4.86 -8.78
CA VAL A 189 -16.15 5.85 -8.04
C VAL A 189 -17.38 5.22 -7.37
N PRO A 190 -18.22 4.39 -8.04
CA PRO A 190 -19.40 3.83 -7.38
C PRO A 190 -19.05 2.92 -6.20
N VAL A 191 -18.01 2.08 -6.32
CA VAL A 191 -17.61 1.16 -5.25
C VAL A 191 -17.00 1.93 -4.07
N SER A 192 -16.07 2.86 -4.35
CA SER A 192 -15.43 3.69 -3.32
C SER A 192 -16.44 4.52 -2.52
N VAL A 193 -17.45 5.10 -3.18
CA VAL A 193 -18.53 5.84 -2.51
C VAL A 193 -19.37 4.94 -1.63
N ILE A 194 -19.78 3.76 -2.10
CA ILE A 194 -20.57 2.81 -1.30
C ILE A 194 -19.78 2.38 -0.04
N VAL A 195 -18.51 2.05 -0.21
CA VAL A 195 -17.62 1.70 0.90
C VAL A 195 -17.43 2.87 1.86
N GLY A 196 -17.27 4.10 1.35
CA GLY A 196 -17.16 5.31 2.17
C GLY A 196 -18.41 5.59 3.01
N ILE A 197 -19.60 5.49 2.41
CA ILE A 197 -20.87 5.68 3.14
C ILE A 197 -21.07 4.57 4.18
N ALA A 198 -20.75 3.32 3.84
CA ALA A 198 -20.80 2.21 4.79
C ALA A 198 -19.84 2.43 5.98
N ALA A 199 -18.62 2.91 5.72
CA ALA A 199 -17.66 3.23 6.78
C ALA A 199 -18.17 4.35 7.70
N ILE A 200 -18.74 5.42 7.13
CA ILE A 200 -19.36 6.50 7.92
C ILE A 200 -20.52 5.94 8.77
N ALA A 201 -21.40 5.13 8.19
CA ALA A 201 -22.52 4.54 8.92
C ALA A 201 -22.05 3.65 10.08
N VAL A 202 -21.05 2.80 9.86
CA VAL A 202 -20.45 1.96 10.92
C VAL A 202 -19.81 2.85 12.00
N GLY A 203 -19.03 3.87 11.63
CA GLY A 203 -18.43 4.79 12.60
C GLY A 203 -19.48 5.52 13.46
N VAL A 204 -20.60 5.94 12.85
CA VAL A 204 -21.73 6.52 13.59
C VAL A 204 -22.33 5.51 14.57
N VAL A 205 -22.54 4.26 14.15
CA VAL A 205 -23.08 3.21 15.04
C VAL A 205 -22.12 2.93 16.20
N ILE A 206 -20.80 2.99 16.02
CA ILE A 206 -19.83 2.83 17.11
C ILE A 206 -20.01 3.94 18.17
N ILE A 207 -20.29 5.18 17.77
CA ILE A 207 -20.49 6.29 18.70
C ILE A 207 -21.75 6.10 19.55
N PHE A 208 -22.85 5.64 18.93
CA PHE A 208 -24.16 5.60 19.59
C PHE A 208 -24.49 4.24 20.22
N ALA A 209 -23.97 3.15 19.68
CA ALA A 209 -24.32 1.78 20.07
C ALA A 209 -23.22 0.77 19.69
N PRO A 210 -22.01 0.85 20.30
CA PRO A 210 -20.87 0.00 19.94
C PRO A 210 -21.16 -1.50 20.09
N GLY A 211 -21.98 -1.87 21.08
CA GLY A 211 -22.39 -3.26 21.32
C GLY A 211 -23.16 -3.92 20.16
N LEU A 212 -23.83 -3.14 19.29
CA LEU A 212 -24.49 -3.68 18.09
C LEU A 212 -23.49 -4.23 17.06
N LEU A 213 -22.25 -3.73 17.10
CA LEU A 213 -21.18 -4.14 16.21
C LEU A 213 -20.23 -5.15 16.84
N GLY A 214 -20.59 -5.70 18.01
CA GLY A 214 -19.76 -6.66 18.74
C GLY A 214 -18.53 -6.03 19.41
N LEU A 215 -18.48 -4.70 19.52
CA LEU A 215 -17.48 -4.01 20.30
C LEU A 215 -17.82 -4.13 21.79
N VAL A 216 -16.81 -4.48 22.60
CA VAL A 216 -16.93 -4.61 24.05
C VAL A 216 -16.03 -3.58 24.70
N ALA A 217 -16.48 -2.98 25.81
CA ALA A 217 -15.68 -2.03 26.57
C ALA A 217 -14.32 -2.66 26.93
N TRP A 218 -13.25 -1.97 26.53
CA TRP A 218 -11.87 -2.42 26.74
C TRP A 218 -11.19 -1.60 27.85
N PRO A 219 -10.31 -2.19 28.67
CA PRO A 219 -9.94 -3.61 28.73
C PRO A 219 -11.08 -4.47 29.28
N ILE A 220 -11.18 -5.70 28.75
CA ILE A 220 -12.01 -6.73 29.36
C ILE A 220 -11.38 -7.03 30.75
N PRO A 221 -12.11 -6.87 31.86
CA PRO A 221 -11.59 -7.16 33.19
C PRO A 221 -11.19 -8.64 33.35
#